data_AF-A0A938LZB6-F1
#
_entry.id   AF-A0A938LZB6-F1
#
_cell.length_a   1.000
_cell.length_b   1.000
_cell.length_c   1.000
_cell.angle_alpha   90.00
_cell.angle_beta   90.00
_cell.angle_gamma   90.00
#
_symmetry.space_group_name_H-M   'P 1'
#
loop_
_entity.id
_entity.type
_entity.pdbx_description
1 polymer ?
#
loop_
_entity_poly.entity_id
_entity_poly.type
_entity_poly.pdbx_seq_one_letter_code
_entity_poly.pdbx_strand_id
1 'polypeptide(L)'
;MSLTDILVTMLMSASVSALVTWLLKMSFQHLLDRHLQLEIERVKSSLAMESDRLKAAIELETTRQTDLARKRLEVYPAIIELAYRIRNMARDSLSGAVGADVAKAFAGRVLELEEALYRNRYYLDSDDATGVVHDFKNCAVTFNILFGDIAYLNHNGEKDAAQTRKADAHRVYRILDELQTRLNRRVMSVMSGPGASQVFGATKR
;
A
#
# COMPACT_ATOMS: atom_id res chain seq x y z
N MET A 1 36.06 -88.69 -18.05
CA MET A 1 35.59 -87.35 -18.43
C MET A 1 36.64 -86.73 -19.32
N SER A 2 36.32 -86.37 -20.56
CA SER A 2 37.32 -85.87 -21.50
C SER A 2 37.67 -84.41 -21.19
N LEU A 3 38.89 -83.98 -21.51
CA LEU A 3 39.37 -82.62 -21.27
C LEU A 3 38.52 -81.57 -22.02
N THR A 4 37.95 -81.99 -23.15
CA THR A 4 36.96 -81.25 -23.93
C THR A 4 35.63 -81.07 -23.19
N ASP A 5 35.16 -82.08 -22.43
CA ASP A 5 33.92 -81.95 -21.63
C ASP A 5 34.09 -80.92 -20.50
N ILE A 6 35.27 -80.90 -19.86
CA ILE A 6 35.59 -79.92 -18.81
C ILE A 6 35.61 -78.50 -19.39
N LEU A 7 36.28 -78.31 -20.53
CA LEU A 7 36.37 -77.01 -21.20
C LEU A 7 35.01 -76.50 -21.66
N VAL A 8 34.18 -77.35 -22.27
CA VAL A 8 32.81 -77.00 -22.69
C VAL A 8 31.95 -76.63 -21.48
N THR A 9 32.04 -77.38 -20.39
CA THR A 9 31.27 -77.10 -19.16
C THR A 9 31.70 -75.77 -18.52
N MET A 10 33.00 -75.47 -18.51
CA MET A 10 33.53 -74.18 -18.04
C MET A 10 33.11 -73.02 -18.95
N LEU A 11 33.10 -73.21 -20.28
CA LEU A 11 32.68 -72.18 -21.23
C LEU A 11 31.18 -71.88 -21.11
N MET A 12 30.36 -72.93 -20.94
CA MET A 12 28.91 -72.81 -20.78
C MET A 12 28.56 -72.16 -19.44
N SER A 13 29.24 -72.51 -18.34
CA SER A 13 29.00 -71.87 -17.04
C SER A 13 29.42 -70.40 -17.03
N ALA A 14 30.55 -70.06 -17.67
CA ALA A 14 30.98 -68.67 -17.85
C ALA A 14 29.99 -67.87 -18.72
N SER A 15 29.50 -68.48 -19.81
CA SER A 15 28.52 -67.83 -20.71
C SER A 15 27.17 -67.61 -20.04
N VAL A 16 26.68 -68.59 -19.26
CA VAL A 16 25.44 -68.46 -18.49
C VAL A 16 25.60 -67.41 -17.38
N SER A 17 26.73 -67.39 -16.68
CA SER A 17 27.02 -66.37 -15.66
C SER A 17 27.10 -64.97 -16.26
N ALA A 18 27.75 -64.82 -17.43
CA ALA A 18 27.80 -63.56 -18.16
C ALA A 18 26.41 -63.10 -18.64
N LEU A 19 25.59 -64.02 -19.13
CA LEU A 19 24.21 -63.73 -19.56
C LEU A 19 23.33 -63.31 -18.37
N VAL A 20 23.41 -64.02 -17.24
CA VAL A 20 22.67 -63.68 -16.02
C VAL A 20 23.12 -62.33 -15.48
N THR A 21 24.42 -62.06 -15.45
CA THR A 21 24.96 -60.76 -15.03
C THR A 21 24.50 -59.63 -15.96
N TRP A 22 24.47 -59.88 -17.26
CA TRP A 22 23.99 -58.92 -18.26
C TRP A 22 22.49 -58.65 -18.09
N LEU A 23 21.66 -59.68 -17.93
CA LEU A 23 20.22 -59.53 -17.69
C LEU A 23 19.94 -58.78 -16.39
N LEU A 24 20.65 -59.11 -15.31
CA LEU A 24 20.51 -58.39 -14.03
C LEU A 24 20.90 -56.93 -14.19
N LYS A 25 22.06 -56.64 -14.80
CA LYS A 25 22.51 -55.27 -15.05
C LYS A 25 21.50 -54.49 -15.89
N MET A 26 20.97 -55.09 -16.95
CA MET A 26 19.96 -54.47 -17.81
C MET A 26 18.67 -54.19 -17.04
N SER A 27 18.20 -55.13 -16.22
CA SER A 27 17.01 -54.95 -15.39
C SER A 27 17.18 -53.83 -14.34
N PHE A 28 18.33 -53.77 -13.66
CA PHE A 28 18.63 -52.72 -12.69
C PHE A 28 18.78 -51.35 -13.35
N GLN A 29 19.46 -51.27 -14.51
CA GLN A 29 19.56 -50.03 -15.28
C GLN A 29 18.18 -49.53 -15.69
N HIS A 30 17.32 -50.39 -16.22
CA HIS A 30 15.99 -49.98 -16.65
C HIS A 30 15.10 -49.53 -15.47
N LEU A 31 15.19 -50.20 -14.32
CA LEU A 31 14.49 -49.79 -13.11
C LEU A 31 14.99 -48.44 -12.59
N LEU A 32 16.31 -48.23 -12.59
CA LEU A 32 16.93 -46.98 -12.16
C LEU A 32 16.53 -45.83 -13.08
N ASP A 33 16.63 -46.02 -14.39
CA ASP A 33 16.27 -45.02 -15.40
C ASP A 33 14.80 -44.61 -15.27
N ARG A 34 13.90 -45.59 -15.11
CA ARG A 34 12.47 -45.32 -14.88
C ARG A 34 12.24 -44.54 -13.60
N HIS A 35 12.92 -44.90 -12.51
CA HIS A 35 12.79 -44.18 -11.24
C HIS A 35 13.29 -42.73 -11.36
N LEU A 36 14.44 -42.52 -12.01
CA LEU A 36 14.99 -41.19 -12.27
C LEU A 36 14.07 -40.36 -13.16
N GLN A 37 13.49 -40.95 -14.21
CA GLN A 37 12.52 -40.26 -15.07
C GLN A 37 11.29 -39.79 -14.28
N LEU A 38 10.73 -40.66 -13.44
CA LEU A 38 9.60 -40.30 -12.58
C LEU A 38 9.96 -39.18 -11.59
N GLU A 39 11.16 -39.22 -11.01
CA GLU A 39 11.62 -38.19 -10.08
C GLU A 39 11.83 -36.85 -10.79
N ILE A 40 12.42 -36.86 -11.99
CA ILE A 40 12.59 -35.67 -12.84
C ILE A 40 11.23 -35.08 -13.21
N GLU A 41 10.26 -35.90 -13.60
CA GLU A 41 8.90 -35.44 -13.93
C GLU A 41 8.20 -34.84 -12.71
N ARG A 42 8.32 -35.47 -11.53
CA ARG A 42 7.80 -34.94 -10.28
C ARG A 42 8.38 -33.57 -9.96
N VAL A 43 9.70 -33.43 -9.99
CA VAL A 43 10.37 -32.15 -9.74
C VAL A 43 9.95 -31.09 -10.75
N LYS A 44 9.89 -31.43 -12.05
CA LYS A 44 9.40 -30.51 -13.10
C LYS A 44 7.97 -30.06 -12.84
N SER A 45 7.07 -30.98 -12.50
CA SER A 45 5.68 -30.64 -12.19
C SER A 45 5.56 -29.73 -10.97
N SER A 46 6.33 -30.02 -9.91
CA SER A 46 6.37 -29.21 -8.69
C SER A 46 6.86 -27.80 -8.98
N LEU A 47 7.94 -27.67 -9.76
CA LEU A 47 8.51 -26.38 -10.13
C LEU A 47 7.57 -25.57 -11.03
N ALA A 48 6.85 -26.23 -11.94
CA ALA A 48 5.83 -25.58 -12.76
C ALA A 48 4.68 -25.02 -11.89
N MET A 49 4.17 -25.82 -10.94
CA MET A 49 3.14 -25.38 -10.01
C MET A 49 3.60 -24.21 -9.12
N GLU A 50 4.83 -24.25 -8.64
CA GLU A 50 5.39 -23.17 -7.83
C GLU A 50 5.60 -21.89 -8.66
N SER A 51 6.08 -22.03 -9.90
CA SER A 51 6.19 -20.90 -10.83
C SER A 51 4.84 -20.23 -11.08
N ASP A 52 3.79 -21.00 -11.34
CA ASP A 52 2.45 -20.47 -11.59
C ASP A 52 1.85 -19.83 -10.33
N ARG A 53 2.09 -20.41 -9.16
CA ARG A 53 1.70 -19.81 -7.88
C ARG A 53 2.38 -18.47 -7.64
N LEU A 54 3.69 -18.39 -7.90
CA LEU A 54 4.46 -17.15 -7.72
C LEU A 54 4.02 -16.08 -8.73
N LYS A 55 3.76 -16.45 -9.99
CA LYS A 55 3.21 -15.53 -11.00
C LYS A 55 1.87 -14.97 -10.56
N ALA A 56 0.93 -15.82 -10.12
CA ALA A 56 -0.37 -15.38 -9.63
C ALA A 56 -0.26 -14.45 -8.41
N ALA A 57 0.67 -14.73 -7.49
CA ALA A 57 0.93 -13.87 -6.33
C ALA A 57 1.49 -12.49 -6.76
N ILE A 58 2.42 -12.46 -7.71
CA ILE A 58 2.99 -11.22 -8.26
C ILE A 58 1.91 -10.40 -8.99
N GLU A 59 1.06 -11.04 -9.79
CA GLU A 59 -0.03 -10.36 -10.50
C GLU A 59 -1.06 -9.76 -9.54
N LEU A 60 -1.42 -10.49 -8.49
CA LEU A 60 -2.33 -10.01 -7.45
C LEU A 60 -1.75 -8.79 -6.73
N GLU A 61 -0.48 -8.85 -6.32
CA GLU A 61 0.18 -7.73 -5.63
C GLU A 61 0.35 -6.53 -6.56
N THR A 62 0.70 -6.75 -7.84
CA THR A 62 0.83 -5.68 -8.84
C THR A 62 -0.51 -4.96 -9.05
N THR A 63 -1.61 -5.72 -9.16
CA THR A 63 -2.96 -5.18 -9.30
C THR A 63 -3.33 -4.33 -8.08
N ARG A 64 -3.08 -4.86 -6.87
CA ARG A 64 -3.32 -4.16 -5.61
C ARG A 64 -2.54 -2.85 -5.52
N GLN A 65 -1.25 -2.87 -5.85
CA GLN A 65 -0.38 -1.67 -5.84
C GLN A 65 -0.86 -0.63 -6.86
N THR A 66 -1.29 -1.07 -8.05
CA THR A 66 -1.81 -0.19 -9.09
C THR A 66 -3.11 0.49 -8.66
N ASP A 67 -4.02 -0.26 -8.04
CA ASP A 67 -5.28 0.29 -7.51
C ASP A 67 -5.04 1.29 -6.38
N LEU A 68 -4.12 0.99 -5.46
CA LEU A 68 -3.71 1.92 -4.41
C LEU A 68 -3.09 3.19 -5.00
N ALA A 69 -2.18 3.06 -5.96
CA ALA A 69 -1.56 4.22 -6.63
C ALA A 69 -2.58 5.10 -7.36
N ARG A 70 -3.54 4.49 -8.07
CA ARG A 70 -4.64 5.22 -8.71
C ARG A 70 -5.48 5.98 -7.68
N LYS A 71 -5.84 5.31 -6.58
CA LYS A 71 -6.64 5.95 -5.51
C LYS A 71 -5.86 7.05 -4.81
N ARG A 72 -4.55 6.92 -4.65
CA ARG A 72 -3.70 7.99 -4.11
C ARG A 72 -3.80 9.26 -4.95
N LEU A 73 -3.73 9.14 -6.28
CA LEU A 73 -3.81 10.27 -7.20
C LEU A 73 -5.18 10.97 -7.21
N GLU A 74 -6.24 10.25 -6.85
CA GLU A 74 -7.60 10.80 -6.75
C GLU A 74 -7.83 11.48 -5.39
N VAL A 75 -7.45 10.82 -4.30
CA VAL A 75 -7.82 11.20 -2.93
C VAL A 75 -6.93 12.29 -2.37
N TYR A 76 -5.61 12.14 -2.49
CA TYR A 76 -4.66 13.00 -1.78
C TYR A 76 -4.64 14.45 -2.26
N PRO A 77 -4.67 14.74 -3.58
CA PRO A 77 -4.74 16.12 -4.06
C PRO A 77 -5.99 16.84 -3.55
N ALA A 78 -7.14 16.17 -3.55
CA ALA A 78 -8.40 16.73 -3.06
C ALA A 78 -8.33 17.08 -1.56
N ILE A 79 -7.77 16.18 -0.73
CA ILE A 79 -7.59 16.44 0.70
C ILE A 79 -6.61 17.59 0.96
N ILE A 80 -5.47 17.64 0.25
CA ILE A 80 -4.50 18.73 0.36
C ILE A 80 -5.15 20.06 0.00
N GLU A 81 -5.85 20.09 -1.14
CA GLU A 81 -6.49 21.31 -1.63
C GLU A 81 -7.52 21.81 -0.63
N LEU A 82 -8.34 20.91 -0.09
CA LEU A 82 -9.34 21.26 0.91
C LEU A 82 -8.70 21.77 2.21
N ALA A 83 -7.65 21.13 2.70
CA ALA A 83 -6.88 21.59 3.86
C ALA A 83 -6.26 22.98 3.61
N TYR A 84 -5.70 23.21 2.43
CA TYR A 84 -5.19 24.50 2.01
C TYR A 84 -6.27 25.59 2.00
N ARG A 85 -7.45 25.29 1.42
CA ARG A 85 -8.60 26.22 1.39
C ARG A 85 -9.07 26.56 2.80
N ILE A 86 -9.22 25.56 3.69
CA ILE A 86 -9.59 25.76 5.10
C ILE A 86 -8.56 26.67 5.79
N ARG A 87 -7.26 26.36 5.65
CA ARG A 87 -6.19 27.18 6.24
C ARG A 87 -6.23 28.63 5.76
N ASN A 88 -6.43 28.86 4.46
CA ASN A 88 -6.53 30.21 3.92
C ASN A 88 -7.77 30.95 4.42
N MET A 89 -8.93 30.28 4.47
CA MET A 89 -10.13 30.86 5.06
C MET A 89 -9.91 31.24 6.52
N ALA A 90 -9.23 30.41 7.31
CA ALA A 90 -8.87 30.73 8.70
C ALA A 90 -7.97 31.97 8.79
N ARG A 91 -6.95 32.07 7.92
CA ARG A 91 -6.06 33.24 7.85
C ARG A 91 -6.83 34.51 7.54
N ASP A 92 -7.65 34.47 6.50
CA ASP A 92 -8.38 35.63 5.99
C ASP A 92 -9.48 36.06 6.98
N SER A 93 -10.04 35.10 7.71
CA SER A 93 -11.00 35.33 8.79
C SER A 93 -10.41 36.08 10.00
N LEU A 94 -9.10 35.96 10.24
CA LEU A 94 -8.42 36.66 11.34
C LEU A 94 -8.04 38.10 10.99
N SER A 95 -7.82 38.40 9.71
CA SER A 95 -7.43 39.72 9.22
C SER A 95 -8.60 40.65 8.97
N GLY A 96 -9.80 40.12 8.74
CA GLY A 96 -11.01 40.89 8.41
C GLY A 96 -12.07 40.97 9.51
N ALA A 97 -13.17 41.64 9.19
CA ALA A 97 -14.40 41.60 9.99
C ALA A 97 -15.12 40.27 9.75
N VAL A 98 -15.51 39.61 10.85
CA VAL A 98 -16.11 38.28 10.84
C VAL A 98 -17.60 38.38 10.52
N GLY A 99 -18.00 37.85 9.37
CA GLY A 99 -19.41 37.71 8.97
C GLY A 99 -19.95 36.29 9.18
N ALA A 100 -21.25 36.16 9.45
CA ALA A 100 -21.92 34.87 9.63
C ALA A 100 -21.80 33.95 8.40
N ASP A 101 -21.80 34.51 7.19
CA ASP A 101 -21.65 33.75 5.94
C ASP A 101 -20.26 33.10 5.84
N VAL A 102 -19.22 33.78 6.32
CA VAL A 102 -17.84 33.25 6.33
C VAL A 102 -17.73 32.08 7.30
N ALA A 103 -18.32 32.20 8.49
CA ALA A 103 -18.36 31.13 9.48
C ALA A 103 -19.11 29.89 8.95
N LYS A 104 -20.26 30.10 8.30
CA LYS A 104 -21.03 29.01 7.67
C LYS A 104 -20.25 28.33 6.55
N ALA A 105 -19.58 29.11 5.71
CA ALA A 105 -18.74 28.58 4.64
C ALA A 105 -17.55 27.79 5.20
N PHE A 106 -16.91 28.27 6.27
CA PHE A 106 -15.81 27.58 6.93
C PHE A 106 -16.27 26.23 7.50
N ALA A 107 -17.37 26.22 8.26
CA ALA A 107 -17.97 25.00 8.80
C ALA A 107 -18.31 23.98 7.71
N GLY A 108 -18.84 24.44 6.57
CA GLY A 108 -19.12 23.59 5.41
C GLY A 108 -17.87 22.90 4.85
N ARG A 109 -16.73 23.61 4.78
CA ARG A 109 -15.46 23.02 4.33
C ARG A 109 -14.86 22.03 5.32
N VAL A 110 -15.01 22.30 6.62
CA VAL A 110 -14.59 21.35 7.67
C VAL A 110 -15.41 20.07 7.59
N LEU A 111 -16.72 20.17 7.35
CA LEU A 111 -17.59 19.00 7.15
C LEU A 111 -17.20 18.22 5.89
N GLU A 112 -16.94 18.90 4.77
CA GLU A 112 -16.45 18.28 3.53
C GLU A 112 -15.15 17.50 3.77
N LEU A 113 -14.26 18.01 4.62
CA LEU A 113 -13.02 17.32 4.98
C LEU A 113 -13.28 16.08 5.84
N GLU A 114 -14.22 16.17 6.76
CA GLU A 114 -14.64 15.03 7.57
C GLU A 114 -15.26 13.93 6.71
N GLU A 115 -16.15 14.28 5.78
CA GLU A 115 -16.73 13.34 4.83
C GLU A 115 -15.66 12.69 3.94
N ALA A 116 -14.68 13.48 3.47
CA ALA A 116 -13.56 12.96 2.70
C ALA A 116 -12.70 11.98 3.51
N LEU A 117 -12.48 12.24 4.79
CA LEU A 117 -11.77 11.35 5.71
C LEU A 117 -12.53 10.02 5.88
N TYR A 118 -13.84 10.07 6.14
CA TYR A 118 -14.64 8.85 6.30
C TYR A 118 -14.69 8.02 5.02
N ARG A 119 -14.95 8.67 3.87
CA ARG A 119 -15.06 7.99 2.57
C ARG A 119 -13.77 7.29 2.17
N ASN A 120 -12.63 7.88 2.50
CA ASN A 120 -11.32 7.41 2.06
C ASN A 120 -10.47 6.79 3.17
N ARG A 121 -11.09 6.48 4.32
CA ARG A 121 -10.38 5.98 5.51
C ARG A 121 -9.47 4.80 5.23
N TYR A 122 -9.96 3.80 4.48
CA TYR A 122 -9.18 2.61 4.13
C TYR A 122 -7.85 2.95 3.44
N TYR A 123 -7.88 3.88 2.48
CA TYR A 123 -6.69 4.30 1.74
C TYR A 123 -5.74 5.12 2.61
N LEU A 124 -6.30 6.03 3.42
CA LEU A 124 -5.53 6.85 4.35
C LEU A 124 -4.86 6.02 5.46
N ASP A 125 -5.52 4.98 5.95
CA ASP A 125 -4.99 4.05 6.95
C ASP A 125 -3.85 3.20 6.37
N SER A 126 -4.02 2.73 5.12
CA SER A 126 -3.00 1.94 4.40
C SER A 126 -1.67 2.68 4.24
N ASP A 127 -1.73 4.01 4.17
CA ASP A 127 -0.59 4.91 4.00
C ASP A 127 -0.21 5.66 5.28
N ASP A 128 -0.83 5.31 6.41
CA ASP A 128 -0.65 5.95 7.73
C ASP A 128 -0.67 7.50 7.60
N ALA A 129 -1.69 7.98 6.90
CA ALA A 129 -1.99 9.40 6.70
C ALA A 129 -3.23 9.85 7.49
N THR A 130 -4.07 8.92 7.95
CA THR A 130 -5.29 9.23 8.70
C THR A 130 -5.03 10.11 9.91
N GLY A 131 -3.98 9.81 10.69
CA GLY A 131 -3.64 10.58 11.89
C GLY A 131 -3.44 12.07 11.61
N VAL A 132 -2.62 12.40 10.62
CA VAL A 132 -2.34 13.81 10.29
C VAL A 132 -3.54 14.55 9.72
N VAL A 133 -4.38 13.88 8.91
CA VAL A 133 -5.63 14.47 8.40
C VAL A 133 -6.62 14.70 9.55
N HIS A 134 -6.71 13.75 10.48
CA HIS A 134 -7.59 13.83 11.63
C HIS A 134 -7.17 14.95 12.61
N ASP A 135 -5.87 15.09 12.87
CA ASP A 135 -5.31 16.18 13.67
C ASP A 135 -5.65 17.54 13.05
N PHE A 136 -5.43 17.68 11.74
CA PHE A 136 -5.77 18.91 11.00
C PHE A 136 -7.27 19.23 11.11
N LYS A 137 -8.14 18.23 10.88
CA LYS A 137 -9.60 18.38 11.00
C LYS A 137 -10.01 18.80 12.40
N ASN A 138 -9.49 18.16 13.44
CA ASN A 138 -9.80 18.53 14.83
C ASN A 138 -9.37 19.97 15.15
N CYS A 139 -8.19 20.38 14.67
CA CYS A 139 -7.71 21.76 14.82
C CYS A 139 -8.64 22.75 14.09
N ALA A 140 -9.10 22.40 12.89
CA ALA A 140 -10.05 23.22 12.13
C ALA A 140 -11.41 23.34 12.83
N VAL A 141 -11.93 22.26 13.43
CA VAL A 141 -13.15 22.29 14.24
C VAL A 141 -12.99 23.24 15.43
N THR A 142 -11.87 23.14 16.16
CA THR A 142 -11.57 24.05 17.28
C THR A 142 -11.51 25.50 16.81
N PHE A 143 -10.90 25.76 15.66
CA PHE A 143 -10.88 27.09 15.06
C PHE A 143 -12.29 27.60 14.75
N ASN A 144 -13.17 26.75 14.18
CA ASN A 144 -14.55 27.11 13.88
C ASN A 144 -15.34 27.50 15.14
N ILE A 145 -15.14 26.77 16.24
CA ILE A 145 -15.79 27.08 17.53
C ILE A 145 -15.34 28.46 18.02
N LEU A 146 -14.02 28.70 18.08
CA LEU A 146 -13.47 29.99 18.50
C LEU A 146 -13.95 31.14 17.60
N PHE A 147 -14.10 30.86 16.30
CA PHE A 147 -14.60 31.82 15.35
C PHE A 147 -16.06 32.20 15.60
N GLY A 148 -16.91 31.22 15.93
CA GLY A 148 -18.29 31.44 16.38
C GLY A 148 -18.36 32.24 17.67
N ASP A 149 -17.51 31.92 18.65
CA ASP A 149 -17.43 32.64 19.93
C ASP A 149 -17.08 34.12 19.72
N ILE A 150 -16.11 34.42 18.85
CA ILE A 150 -15.72 35.81 18.52
C ILE A 150 -16.90 36.57 17.90
N ALA A 151 -17.63 35.95 16.98
CA ALA A 151 -18.80 36.58 16.35
C ALA A 151 -19.91 36.87 17.37
N TYR A 152 -20.19 35.91 18.25
CA TYR A 152 -21.18 36.04 19.32
C TYR A 152 -20.83 37.14 20.32
N LEU A 153 -19.59 37.17 20.81
CA LEU A 153 -19.12 38.17 21.78
C LEU A 153 -19.12 39.58 21.18
N ASN A 154 -18.71 39.72 19.91
CA ASN A 154 -18.78 41.00 19.20
C ASN A 154 -20.22 41.49 19.04
N HIS A 155 -21.18 40.59 18.78
CA HIS A 155 -22.59 40.93 18.67
C HIS A 155 -23.17 41.42 20.00
N ASN A 156 -22.74 40.83 21.13
CA ASN A 156 -23.17 41.22 22.47
C ASN A 156 -22.42 42.43 23.05
N GLY A 157 -21.45 43.00 22.33
CA GLY A 157 -20.67 44.15 22.80
C GLY A 157 -19.55 43.81 23.79
N GLU A 158 -19.25 42.53 24.01
CA GLU A 158 -18.21 42.03 24.92
C GLU A 158 -16.80 42.08 24.29
N LYS A 159 -16.32 43.30 23.99
CA LYS A 159 -15.10 43.51 23.18
C LYS A 159 -13.82 42.92 23.78
N ASP A 160 -13.63 42.99 25.10
CA ASP A 160 -12.42 42.47 25.76
C ASP A 160 -12.37 40.93 25.73
N ALA A 161 -13.52 40.28 25.93
CA ALA A 161 -13.65 38.84 25.81
C ALA A 161 -13.44 38.39 24.36
N ALA A 162 -14.02 39.11 23.38
CA ALA A 162 -13.82 38.85 21.96
C ALA A 162 -12.35 38.98 21.55
N GLN A 163 -11.63 39.97 22.08
CA GLN A 163 -10.21 40.16 21.81
C GLN A 163 -9.36 39.02 22.39
N THR A 164 -9.71 38.52 23.58
CA THR A 164 -9.06 37.34 24.18
C THR A 164 -9.26 36.10 23.32
N ARG A 165 -10.50 35.85 22.86
CA ARG A 165 -10.81 34.73 21.94
C ARG A 165 -10.10 34.87 20.59
N LYS A 166 -9.95 36.10 20.08
CA LYS A 166 -9.17 36.35 18.87
C LYS A 166 -7.71 35.95 19.03
N ALA A 167 -7.10 36.21 20.18
CA ALA A 167 -5.74 35.76 20.48
C ALA A 167 -5.63 34.22 20.52
N ASP A 168 -6.63 33.52 21.06
CA ASP A 168 -6.72 32.05 21.01
C ASP A 168 -6.86 31.53 19.57
N ALA A 169 -7.69 32.17 18.76
CA ALA A 169 -7.86 31.81 17.36
C ALA A 169 -6.55 31.99 16.56
N HIS A 170 -5.76 33.02 16.84
CA HIS A 170 -4.40 33.16 16.28
C HIS A 170 -3.44 32.05 16.72
N ARG A 171 -3.54 31.54 17.95
CA ARG A 171 -2.76 30.38 18.41
C ARG A 171 -3.16 29.11 17.66
N VAL A 172 -4.46 28.83 17.57
CA VAL A 172 -4.98 27.66 16.86
C VAL A 172 -4.65 27.71 15.38
N TYR A 173 -4.73 28.88 14.74
CA TYR A 173 -4.34 29.05 13.34
C TYR A 173 -2.88 28.66 13.08
N ARG A 174 -1.95 28.99 13.99
CA ARG A 174 -0.54 28.56 13.83
C ARG A 174 -0.41 27.04 13.84
N ILE A 175 -1.11 26.37 14.75
CA ILE A 175 -1.15 24.90 14.80
C ILE A 175 -1.76 24.34 13.51
N LEU A 176 -2.84 24.94 13.02
CA LEU A 176 -3.48 24.57 11.76
C LEU A 176 -2.51 24.67 10.58
N ASP A 177 -1.71 25.74 10.52
CA ASP A 177 -0.70 25.97 9.48
C ASP A 177 0.43 24.93 9.52
N GLU A 178 0.92 24.62 10.71
CA GLU A 178 1.91 23.57 10.93
C GLU A 178 1.37 22.19 10.53
N LEU A 179 0.12 21.89 10.87
CA LEU A 179 -0.55 20.65 10.49
C LEU A 179 -0.76 20.55 8.98
N GLN A 180 -1.08 21.64 8.28
CA GLN A 180 -1.15 21.67 6.82
C GLN A 180 0.21 21.34 6.19
N THR A 181 1.29 21.89 6.74
CA THR A 181 2.65 21.60 6.29
C THR A 181 3.04 20.14 6.56
N ARG A 182 2.65 19.59 7.72
CA ARG A 182 2.86 18.17 8.05
C ARG A 182 2.06 17.26 7.11
N LEU A 183 0.81 17.60 6.82
CA LEU A 183 -0.03 16.89 5.88
C LEU A 183 0.63 16.84 4.50
N ASN A 184 1.04 17.98 3.95
CA ASN A 184 1.70 18.04 2.65
C ASN A 184 2.96 17.17 2.60
N ARG A 185 3.82 17.25 3.63
CA ARG A 185 5.01 16.40 3.71
C ARG A 185 4.66 14.91 3.73
N ARG A 186 3.64 14.52 4.49
CA ARG A 186 3.20 13.12 4.57
C ARG A 186 2.70 12.62 3.22
N VAL A 187 1.84 13.40 2.56
CA VAL A 187 1.32 13.05 1.25
C VAL A 187 2.42 12.96 0.21
N MET A 188 3.35 13.92 0.16
CA MET A 188 4.47 13.88 -0.78
C MET A 188 5.38 12.67 -0.55
N SER A 189 5.57 12.26 0.71
CA SER A 189 6.29 11.02 1.05
C SER A 189 5.57 9.77 0.53
N VAL A 190 4.24 9.70 0.66
CA VAL A 190 3.43 8.59 0.16
C VAL A 190 3.45 8.54 -1.37
N MET A 191 3.33 9.71 -2.02
CA MET A 191 3.34 9.84 -3.48
C MET A 191 4.71 9.62 -4.11
N SER A 192 5.80 9.71 -3.34
CA SER A 192 7.17 9.45 -3.83
C SER A 192 7.67 8.04 -3.51
N GLY A 193 6.86 7.22 -2.86
CA GLY A 193 7.23 5.85 -2.46
C GLY A 193 7.38 4.87 -3.64
N PRO A 194 7.96 3.67 -3.40
CA PRO A 194 8.32 2.69 -4.43
C PRO A 194 7.17 2.15 -5.32
N GLY A 195 5.90 2.50 -5.06
CA GLY A 195 4.76 2.20 -5.94
C GLY A 195 4.44 3.28 -6.99
N ALA A 196 4.95 4.51 -6.84
CA ALA A 196 4.65 5.60 -7.78
C ALA A 196 5.41 5.46 -9.10
N SER A 197 6.67 5.03 -9.05
CA SER A 197 7.52 4.87 -10.24
C SER A 197 7.04 3.79 -11.22
N GLN A 198 6.30 2.78 -10.75
CA GLN A 198 5.78 1.71 -11.61
C GLN A 198 4.61 2.16 -12.48
N VAL A 199 3.76 3.07 -11.99
CA VAL A 199 2.64 3.62 -12.77
C VAL A 199 3.14 4.52 -13.92
N PHE A 200 4.20 5.30 -13.69
CA PHE A 200 4.76 6.18 -14.73
C PHE A 200 5.62 5.44 -15.77
N GLY A 201 6.08 4.23 -15.47
CA GLY A 201 6.85 3.38 -16.40
C GLY A 201 6.01 2.67 -17.46
N ALA A 202 4.71 2.45 -17.21
CA ALA A 202 3.83 1.72 -18.13
C ALA A 202 3.23 2.58 -19.27
N THR A 203 3.33 3.91 -19.18
CA THR A 203 2.76 4.86 -20.16
C THR A 203 3.73 5.37 -21.22
N LYS A 204 4.99 4.92 -21.25
CA LYS A 204 5.91 5.20 -22.37
C LYS A 204 5.88 4.05 -23.38
N ARG A 205 4.98 4.14 -24.35
CA ARG A 205 5.13 3.51 -25.67
C ARG A 205 5.52 4.58 -26.68
#